data_AF-A0A7C2E9A2-F1
#
_entry.id   AF-A0A7C2E9A2-F1
#
_cell.length_a   1.000
_cell.length_b   1.000
_cell.length_c   1.000
_cell.angle_alpha   90.00
_cell.angle_beta   90.00
_cell.angle_gamma   90.00
#
_symmetry.space_group_name_H-M   'P 1'
#
loop_
_entity.id
_entity.type
_entity.pdbx_description
1 polymer ?
#
loop_
_entity_poly.entity_id
_entity_poly.type
_entity_poly.pdbx_seq_one_letter_code
_entity_poly.pdbx_strand_id
1 'polypeptide(L)' 'RLYFRFLETMDEYFDYSPAPTPPQGRWRIYGIGLPDPVLKKVYHNNAARLFGLKPI' A
#
# COMPACT_ATOMS: atom_id res chain seq x y z
N ARG A 1 2.44 8.00 4.08
CA ARG A 1 1.04 7.72 4.52
C ARG A 1 0.10 7.46 3.35
N LEU A 2 -0.05 8.37 2.37
CA LEU A 2 -0.98 8.20 1.24
C LEU A 2 -0.78 6.89 0.45
N TYR A 3 0.46 6.53 0.16
CA TYR A 3 0.77 5.30 -0.58
C TYR A 3 0.39 4.01 0.17
N PHE A 4 0.43 4.03 1.50
CA PHE A 4 0.05 2.88 2.33
C PHE A 4 -1.46 2.83 2.58
N ARG A 5 -2.15 3.97 2.55
CA ARG A 5 -3.61 4.08 2.69
C ARG A 5 -4.36 3.16 1.74
N PHE A 6 -3.88 3.03 0.51
CA PHE A 6 -4.45 2.12 -0.49
C PHE A 6 -4.52 0.67 0.02
N LEU A 7 -3.46 0.19 0.68
CA LEU A 7 -3.38 -1.19 1.15
C LEU A 7 -4.10 -1.39 2.48
N GLU A 8 -4.04 -0.41 3.38
CA GLU A 8 -4.40 -0.57 4.80
C GLU A 8 -5.86 -0.25 5.13
N THR A 9 -6.53 0.56 4.30
CA THR A 9 -7.85 1.13 4.64
C THR A 9 -8.94 0.64 3.71
N MET A 10 -10.19 0.81 4.13
CA MET A 10 -11.38 0.71 3.27
C MET A 10 -11.86 2.08 2.81
N ASP A 11 -10.97 3.09 2.84
CA ASP A 11 -11.34 4.46 2.50
C ASP A 11 -11.65 4.57 1.01
N GLU A 12 -12.71 5.30 0.68
CA GLU A 12 -13.19 5.42 -0.68
C GLU A 12 -12.79 6.76 -1.32
N TYR A 13 -12.61 6.74 -2.64
CA TYR A 13 -12.53 7.92 -3.49
C TYR A 13 -11.54 9.01 -3.02
N PHE A 14 -10.26 8.67 -2.88
CA PHE A 14 -9.20 9.60 -2.47
C PHE A 14 -8.08 9.76 -3.51
N ASP A 15 -7.28 10.83 -3.39
CA ASP A 15 -6.16 11.09 -4.29
C ASP A 15 -5.05 10.04 -4.11
N TYR A 16 -4.57 9.47 -5.21
CA TYR A 16 -3.49 8.48 -5.16
C TYR A 16 -2.08 9.11 -5.09
N SER A 17 -1.99 10.41 -5.34
CA SER A 17 -0.74 11.18 -5.39
C SER A 17 -0.83 12.39 -4.46
N PRO A 18 0.23 12.68 -3.67
CA PRO A 18 0.29 13.89 -2.88
C PRO A 18 0.60 15.14 -3.72
N ALA A 19 1.01 14.96 -4.99
CA ALA A 19 1.37 16.07 -5.86
C ALA A 19 0.13 16.83 -6.37
N PRO A 20 0.18 18.17 -6.49
CA PRO A 20 -0.93 18.99 -7.01
C PRO A 20 -1.37 18.60 -8.43
N THR A 21 -0.40 18.15 -9.23
CA THR A 21 -0.63 17.57 -10.55
C THR A 21 -0.19 16.11 -10.52
N PRO A 22 -1.13 15.16 -10.50
CA PRO A 22 -0.80 13.74 -10.45
C PRO A 22 -0.13 13.25 -11.75
N PRO A 23 0.79 12.28 -11.67
CA PRO A 23 1.63 11.87 -12.81
C PRO A 23 0.88 11.13 -13.93
N GLN A 24 -0.31 10.59 -13.67
CA GLN A 24 -1.08 9.81 -14.64
C GLN A 24 -2.55 10.25 -14.65
N GLY A 25 -2.83 11.54 -14.74
CA GLY A 25 -4.20 12.05 -14.75
C GLY A 25 -4.83 12.11 -13.36
N ARG A 26 -5.97 12.80 -13.25
CA ARG A 26 -6.63 13.12 -11.97
C ARG A 26 -7.60 12.00 -11.56
N TRP A 27 -7.04 10.85 -11.18
CA TRP A 27 -7.82 9.71 -10.70
C TRP A 27 -8.02 9.72 -9.19
N ARG A 28 -9.14 9.15 -8.77
CA ARG A 28 -9.43 8.81 -7.37
C ARG A 28 -9.42 7.29 -7.23
N ILE A 29 -8.82 6.81 -6.16
CA ILE A 29 -8.68 5.37 -5.88
C ILE A 29 -9.39 5.00 -4.57
N TYR A 30 -9.54 3.70 -4.37
CA TYR A 30 -10.21 3.11 -3.21
C TYR A 30 -9.22 2.21 -2.47
N GLY A 31 -9.30 2.22 -1.16
CA GLY A 31 -8.54 1.32 -0.31
C GLY A 31 -9.09 -0.10 -0.42
N ILE A 32 -8.22 -1.09 -0.26
CA ILE A 32 -8.55 -2.52 -0.38
C ILE A 32 -8.52 -3.26 0.96
N GLY A 33 -8.16 -2.58 2.05
CA GLY A 33 -8.19 -3.10 3.42
C GLY A 33 -7.59 -4.50 3.59
N LEU A 34 -6.33 -4.66 3.19
CA LEU A 34 -5.64 -5.94 3.28
C LEU A 34 -5.53 -6.42 4.73
N PRO A 35 -5.78 -7.70 5.01
CA PRO A 35 -5.57 -8.28 6.33
C PRO A 35 -4.11 -8.21 6.79
N ASP A 36 -3.87 -8.10 8.10
CA ASP A 36 -2.54 -8.07 8.71
C ASP A 36 -1.57 -9.15 8.20
N PRO A 37 -1.98 -10.44 8.03
CA PRO A 37 -1.08 -11.45 7.50
C PRO A 37 -0.58 -11.17 6.08
N VAL A 38 -1.37 -10.45 5.27
CA VAL A 38 -1.00 -10.05 3.91
C VAL A 38 -0.12 -8.80 3.94
N LEU A 39 -0.45 -7.82 4.79
CA LEU A 39 0.37 -6.62 4.97
C LEU A 39 1.80 -6.99 5.42
N LYS A 40 1.95 -7.94 6.35
CA LYS A 40 3.27 -8.46 6.77
C LYS A 40 4.07 -9.04 5.60
N LYS A 41 3.41 -9.71 4.64
CA LYS A 41 4.07 -10.23 3.43
C LYS A 41 4.55 -9.12 2.52
N VAL A 42 3.73 -8.11 2.28
CA VAL A 42 4.03 -6.97 1.42
C VAL A 42 5.16 -6.11 2.01
N TYR A 43 5.10 -5.82 3.30
CA TYR A 43 6.05 -4.91 3.94
C TYR A 43 7.37 -5.56 4.38
N HIS A 44 7.40 -6.87 4.62
CA HIS A 44 8.60 -7.50 5.17
C HIS A 44 8.83 -8.94 4.71
N ASN A 45 7.90 -9.85 4.96
CA ASN A 45 8.20 -11.30 4.96
C ASN A 45 8.62 -11.84 3.60
N ASN A 46 8.11 -11.27 2.50
CA ASN A 46 8.54 -11.65 1.16
C ASN A 46 9.99 -11.22 0.92
N ALA A 47 10.34 -9.98 1.26
CA ALA A 47 11.70 -9.47 1.12
C ALA A 47 12.67 -10.23 2.03
N ALA A 48 12.30 -10.44 3.30
CA ALA A 48 13.12 -11.18 4.25
C ALA A 48 13.47 -12.57 3.73
N ARG A 49 12.49 -13.31 3.19
CA ARG A 49 12.73 -14.61 2.56
C ARG A 49 13.70 -14.53 1.37
N LEU A 50 13.58 -13.51 0.52
CA LEU A 50 14.47 -13.34 -0.64
C LEU A 50 15.91 -12.98 -0.23
N PHE A 51 16.08 -12.27 0.88
CA PHE A 51 17.39 -11.85 1.40
C PHE A 51 17.96 -12.78 2.48
N GLY A 52 17.32 -13.91 2.77
CA GLY A 52 17.78 -14.86 3.80
C GLY A 52 17.64 -14.35 5.25
N LEU A 53 16.77 -13.36 5.49
CA LEU A 53 16.46 -12.81 6.81
C LEU A 53 15.28 -13.54 7.45
N LYS A 54 15.14 -13.43 8.78
CA LYS A 54 14.04 -14.05 9.54
C LYS A 54 12.72 -13.26 9.38
N PRO A 55 11.61 -13.88 8.94
CA PRO A 55 10.28 -13.24 8.89
C PRO A 55 9.71 -12.88 10.27
N ILE A 56 8.71 -11.98 10.28
CA ILE A 56 7.97 -11.49 11.46
C ILE A 56 6.48 -11.91 11.48
#